data_AF-A0A5B7AMF8-F1
#
_entry.id   AF-A0A5B7AMF8-F1
#
_cell.length_a   1.000
_cell.length_b   1.000
_cell.length_c   1.000
_cell.angle_alpha   90.00
_cell.angle_beta   90.00
_cell.angle_gamma   90.00
#
_symmetry.space_group_name_H-M   'P 1'
#
loop_
_entity.id
_entity.type
_entity.pdbx_description
1 polymer ?
#
loop_
_entity_poly.entity_id
_entity_poly.type
_entity_poly.pdbx_seq_one_letter_code
_entity_poly.pdbx_strand_id
1 'polypeptide(L)'
;MTKLNEKIDELKGILDELQTDLARAKKGRPPLKNADGKPKKNLTPEALERKIAQTNAKIEKMERDKETKEDLKTVALGTSKINYLDPRITVAWCKRHEVPIEKIFNKSLLAKFAWAMDVDPSFRF
;
A
#
# COMPACT_ATOMS: atom_id res chain seq x y z
N MET A 1 -1.43 -12.91 -9.56
CA MET A 1 -2.36 -13.25 -8.47
C MET A 1 -1.71 -14.13 -7.40
N THR A 2 -1.20 -15.31 -7.76
CA THR A 2 -0.56 -16.28 -6.84
C THR A 2 0.50 -15.66 -5.93
N LYS A 3 1.52 -15.00 -6.49
CA LYS A 3 2.59 -14.35 -5.71
C LYS A 3 2.15 -13.24 -4.74
N LEU A 4 1.00 -12.59 -5.00
CA LEU A 4 0.50 -11.54 -4.10
C LEU A 4 -0.29 -12.16 -2.95
N ASN A 5 -1.06 -13.21 -3.23
CA ASN A 5 -1.74 -14.01 -2.21
C ASN A 5 -0.73 -14.66 -1.26
N GLU A 6 0.29 -15.32 -1.79
CA GLU A 6 1.37 -15.93 -0.99
C GLU A 6 1.97 -14.94 0.01
N LYS A 7 2.29 -13.72 -0.43
CA LYS A 7 2.82 -12.67 0.46
C LYS A 7 1.81 -12.15 1.49
N ILE A 8 0.53 -12.12 1.15
CA ILE A 8 -0.52 -11.73 2.11
C ILE A 8 -0.64 -12.83 3.18
N ASP A 9 -0.62 -14.09 2.77
CA ASP A 9 -0.71 -15.25 3.67
C ASP A 9 0.53 -15.32 4.59
N GLU A 10 1.73 -15.08 4.06
CA GLU A 10 2.95 -14.94 4.87
C GLU A 10 2.82 -13.82 5.92
N LEU A 11 2.30 -12.65 5.54
CA LEU A 11 2.11 -11.53 6.47
C LEU A 11 1.05 -11.83 7.53
N LYS A 12 0.00 -12.58 7.19
CA LYS A 12 -1.02 -13.05 8.14
C LYS A 12 -0.42 -14.05 9.14
N GLY A 13 0.43 -14.97 8.67
CA GLY A 13 1.18 -15.86 9.58
C GLY A 13 2.08 -15.08 10.55
N ILE A 14 2.82 -14.08 10.06
CA ILE A 14 3.64 -13.20 10.90
C ILE A 14 2.77 -12.44 11.91
N LEU A 15 1.59 -11.98 11.51
CA LEU A 15 0.66 -11.26 12.39
C LEU A 15 0.19 -12.15 13.55
N ASP A 16 -0.20 -13.39 13.27
CA ASP A 16 -0.65 -14.35 14.28
C ASP A 16 0.47 -14.68 15.30
N GLU A 17 1.71 -14.82 14.81
CA GLU A 17 2.87 -14.98 15.69
C GLU A 17 3.07 -13.76 16.60
N LEU A 18 3.00 -12.54 16.05
CA LEU A 18 3.17 -11.31 16.83
C LEU A 18 2.06 -11.13 17.87
N GLN A 19 0.82 -11.49 17.54
CA GLN A 19 -0.29 -11.49 18.50
C GLN A 19 -0.09 -12.50 19.62
N THR A 20 0.40 -13.69 19.29
CA THR A 20 0.75 -14.73 20.28
C THR A 20 1.86 -14.25 21.22
N ASP A 21 2.91 -13.64 20.67
CA ASP A 21 4.02 -13.09 21.44
C ASP A 21 3.55 -11.92 22.32
N LEU A 22 2.63 -11.07 21.86
CA LEU A 22 2.03 -10.00 22.66
C LEU A 22 1.21 -10.55 23.83
N ALA A 23 0.38 -11.56 23.60
CA ALA A 23 -0.41 -12.20 24.64
C ALA A 23 0.48 -12.85 25.72
N ARG A 24 1.63 -13.41 25.32
CA ARG A 24 2.63 -13.96 26.25
C ARG A 24 3.36 -12.87 27.03
N ALA A 25 3.78 -11.80 26.36
CA ALA A 25 4.44 -10.67 26.97
C ALA A 25 3.55 -10.00 28.04
N LYS A 26 2.25 -9.83 27.76
CA LYS A 26 1.26 -9.32 28.74
C LYS A 26 1.09 -10.24 29.95
N LYS A 27 1.32 -11.55 29.79
CA LYS A 27 1.30 -12.55 30.88
C LYS A 27 2.67 -12.75 31.56
N GLY A 28 3.68 -11.93 31.22
CA GLY A 28 5.04 -12.04 31.77
C GLY A 28 5.81 -13.28 31.31
N ARG A 29 5.36 -13.95 30.24
CA ARG A 29 6.02 -15.15 29.68
C ARG A 29 6.93 -14.77 28.51
N PRO A 30 8.08 -15.45 28.33
CA PRO A 30 8.95 -15.20 27.19
C PRO A 30 8.27 -15.61 25.87
N PRO A 31 8.66 -14.96 24.75
CA PRO A 31 8.18 -15.30 23.42
C PRO A 31 8.60 -16.73 23.04
N LEU A 32 7.86 -17.31 22.09
CA LEU A 32 8.19 -18.64 21.59
C LEU A 32 9.53 -18.63 20.84
N LYS A 33 10.19 -19.79 20.79
CA LYS A 33 11.37 -19.96 19.92
C LYS A 33 10.91 -19.85 18.46
N ASN A 34 11.77 -19.28 17.61
CA ASN A 34 11.57 -19.28 16.17
C ASN A 34 11.53 -20.71 15.61
N ALA A 35 11.09 -20.86 14.36
CA ALA A 35 11.19 -22.11 13.61
C ALA A 35 12.62 -22.70 13.61
N ASP A 36 13.64 -21.84 13.67
CA ASP A 36 15.07 -22.23 13.78
C ASP A 36 15.52 -22.62 15.21
N GLY A 37 14.60 -22.73 16.17
CA GLY A 37 14.90 -23.06 17.57
C GLY A 37 15.60 -21.96 18.38
N LYS A 38 15.91 -20.81 17.76
CA LYS A 38 16.53 -19.66 18.42
C LYS A 38 15.52 -18.88 19.27
N PRO A 39 15.91 -18.38 20.47
CA PRO A 39 15.04 -17.55 21.28
C PRO A 39 14.73 -16.24 20.54
N LYS A 40 13.44 -15.90 20.43
CA LYS A 40 13.01 -14.59 19.90
C LYS A 40 13.51 -13.48 20.83
N LYS A 41 13.88 -12.36 20.23
CA LYS A 41 14.26 -11.16 20.98
C LYS A 41 13.06 -10.73 21.83
N ASN A 42 13.25 -10.61 23.13
CA ASN A 42 12.17 -10.22 24.04
C ASN A 42 11.84 -8.75 23.78
N LEU A 43 10.69 -8.49 23.16
CA LEU A 43 10.21 -7.15 22.83
C LEU A 43 9.24 -6.70 23.91
N THR A 44 9.21 -5.39 24.18
CA THR A 44 8.19 -4.82 25.05
C THR A 44 6.80 -5.01 24.41
N PRO A 45 5.72 -5.13 25.22
CA PRO A 45 4.36 -5.19 24.70
C PRO A 45 4.04 -4.05 23.73
N GLU A 46 4.50 -2.83 24.04
CA GLU A 46 4.32 -1.65 23.18
C GLU A 46 5.01 -1.80 21.82
N ALA A 47 6.24 -2.36 21.78
CA ALA A 47 6.95 -2.60 20.53
C ALA A 47 6.26 -3.68 19.68
N LEU A 48 5.64 -4.67 20.31
CA LEU A 48 4.84 -5.69 19.63
C LEU A 48 3.55 -5.10 19.08
N GLU A 49 2.82 -4.30 19.85
CA GLU A 49 1.61 -3.59 19.39
C GLU A 49 1.90 -2.68 18.20
N ARG A 50 3.00 -1.92 18.25
CA ARG A 50 3.45 -1.10 17.11
C ARG A 50 3.73 -1.93 15.86
N LYS A 51 4.39 -3.08 16.01
CA LYS A 51 4.66 -3.99 14.88
C LYS A 51 3.38 -4.60 14.31
N ILE A 52 2.45 -5.01 15.18
CA ILE A 52 1.13 -5.53 14.77
C ILE A 52 0.38 -4.48 13.96
N ALA A 53 0.33 -3.22 14.44
CA ALA A 53 -0.30 -2.12 13.72
C ALA A 53 0.33 -1.89 12.34
N GLN A 54 1.66 -1.92 12.24
CA GLN A 54 2.36 -1.78 10.95
C GLN A 54 2.09 -2.94 9.99
N THR A 55 2.09 -4.17 10.49
CA THR A 55 1.79 -5.37 9.69
C THR A 55 0.35 -5.35 9.19
N ASN A 56 -0.61 -4.97 10.05
CA ASN A 56 -2.01 -4.81 9.66
C ASN A 56 -2.19 -3.78 8.55
N ALA A 57 -1.61 -2.59 8.69
CA ALA A 57 -1.67 -1.56 7.66
C ALA A 57 -1.07 -2.02 6.31
N LYS A 58 -0.02 -2.86 6.36
CA LYS A 58 0.60 -3.45 5.17
C LYS A 58 -0.31 -4.49 4.51
N ILE A 59 -0.95 -5.37 5.29
CA ILE A 59 -1.91 -6.36 4.80
C ILE A 59 -3.08 -5.64 4.11
N GLU A 60 -3.68 -4.68 4.79
CA GLU A 60 -4.83 -3.92 4.29
C GLU A 60 -4.51 -3.21 2.97
N LYS A 61 -3.30 -2.60 2.87
CA LYS A 61 -2.82 -2.02 1.62
C LYS A 61 -2.69 -3.07 0.51
N MET A 62 -2.11 -4.24 0.80
CA MET A 62 -1.92 -5.29 -0.20
C MET A 62 -3.23 -5.94 -0.65
N GLU A 63 -4.22 -6.04 0.23
CA GLU A 63 -5.57 -6.52 -0.10
C GLU A 63 -6.29 -5.55 -1.03
N ARG A 64 -6.23 -4.23 -0.76
CA ARG A 64 -6.74 -3.20 -1.68
C ARG A 64 -6.04 -3.24 -3.05
N ASP A 65 -4.71 -3.35 -3.05
CA ASP A 65 -3.91 -3.42 -4.29
C ASP A 65 -4.25 -4.69 -5.10
N LYS A 66 -4.67 -5.77 -4.44
CA LYS A 66 -5.12 -7.01 -5.07
C LYS A 66 -6.50 -6.84 -5.71
N GLU A 67 -7.45 -6.30 -4.96
CA GLU A 67 -8.81 -6.04 -5.44
C GLU A 67 -8.80 -5.15 -6.67
N THR A 68 -8.08 -4.02 -6.59
CA THR A 68 -7.92 -3.10 -7.73
C THR A 68 -7.32 -3.78 -8.97
N LYS A 69 -6.39 -4.72 -8.79
CA LYS A 69 -5.80 -5.46 -9.91
C LYS A 69 -6.78 -6.44 -10.56
N GLU A 70 -7.64 -7.07 -9.77
CA GLU A 70 -8.66 -7.97 -10.30
C GLU A 70 -9.75 -7.20 -11.04
N ASP A 71 -10.21 -6.07 -10.49
CA ASP A 71 -11.19 -5.20 -11.15
C ASP A 71 -10.69 -4.67 -12.51
N LEU A 72 -9.39 -4.37 -12.58
CA LEU A 72 -8.75 -3.85 -13.79
C LEU A 72 -8.21 -4.94 -14.73
N LYS A 73 -8.40 -6.22 -14.42
CA LYS A 73 -7.79 -7.34 -15.15
C LYS A 73 -8.17 -7.38 -16.63
N THR A 74 -9.36 -6.91 -16.97
CA THR A 74 -9.91 -6.94 -18.33
C THR A 74 -9.92 -5.57 -19.01
N VAL A 75 -9.43 -4.51 -18.34
CA VAL A 75 -9.57 -3.12 -18.79
C VAL A 75 -8.21 -2.48 -19.03
N ALA A 76 -7.98 -1.98 -20.24
CA ALA A 76 -6.77 -1.25 -20.62
C ALA A 76 -6.94 0.27 -20.44
N LEU A 77 -6.41 0.83 -19.35
CA LEU A 77 -6.54 2.25 -19.01
C LEU A 77 -5.56 3.19 -19.76
N GLY A 78 -4.56 2.64 -20.46
CA GLY A 78 -3.49 3.42 -21.06
C GLY A 78 -3.98 4.37 -22.16
N THR A 79 -4.74 3.87 -23.11
CA THR A 79 -5.17 4.65 -24.29
C THR A 79 -6.07 5.82 -23.91
N SER A 80 -7.06 5.58 -23.04
CA SER A 80 -7.95 6.63 -22.52
C SER A 80 -7.18 7.73 -21.81
N LYS A 81 -6.30 7.33 -20.88
CA LYS A 81 -5.46 8.24 -20.11
C LYS A 81 -4.51 9.09 -20.96
N ILE A 82 -4.00 8.56 -22.06
CA ILE A 82 -2.95 9.20 -22.85
C ILE A 82 -3.52 10.08 -23.96
N ASN A 83 -4.70 9.73 -24.50
CA ASN A 83 -5.20 10.31 -25.74
C ASN A 83 -6.61 10.90 -25.64
N TYR A 84 -7.42 10.48 -24.66
CA TYR A 84 -8.85 10.83 -24.63
C TYR A 84 -9.28 11.61 -23.38
N LEU A 85 -8.44 11.67 -22.35
CA LEU A 85 -8.65 12.50 -21.17
C LEU A 85 -7.81 13.77 -21.26
N ASP A 86 -8.43 14.92 -21.01
CA ASP A 86 -7.68 16.18 -20.87
C ASP A 86 -6.80 16.10 -19.60
N PRO A 87 -5.46 16.14 -19.73
CA PRO A 87 -4.56 15.99 -18.59
C PRO A 87 -4.77 17.08 -17.54
N ARG A 88 -5.29 18.26 -17.91
CA ARG A 88 -5.59 19.35 -16.98
C ARG A 88 -6.64 18.97 -15.94
N ILE A 89 -7.61 18.13 -16.30
CA ILE A 89 -8.60 17.60 -15.36
C ILE A 89 -7.89 16.82 -14.25
N THR A 90 -6.92 15.98 -14.62
CA THR A 90 -6.16 15.16 -13.67
C THR A 90 -5.21 16.01 -12.82
N VAL A 91 -4.52 16.97 -13.44
CA VAL A 91 -3.62 17.90 -12.71
C VAL A 91 -4.39 18.74 -11.70
N ALA A 92 -5.53 19.33 -12.10
CA ALA A 92 -6.36 20.13 -11.20
C ALA A 92 -6.92 19.29 -10.04
N TRP A 93 -7.32 18.04 -10.29
CA TRP A 93 -7.70 17.10 -9.22
C TRP A 93 -6.52 16.81 -8.27
N CYS A 94 -5.32 16.54 -8.80
CA CYS A 94 -4.15 16.28 -7.98
C CYS A 94 -3.78 17.47 -7.09
N LYS A 95 -3.85 18.70 -7.62
CA LYS A 95 -3.61 19.92 -6.83
C LYS A 95 -4.66 20.11 -5.73
N ARG A 96 -5.94 19.90 -6.02
CA ARG A 96 -7.03 20.05 -5.05
C ARG A 96 -6.95 19.08 -3.87
N HIS A 97 -6.47 17.87 -4.11
CA HIS A 97 -6.42 16.80 -3.11
C HIS A 97 -5.01 16.51 -2.59
N GLU A 98 -4.04 17.38 -2.91
CA GLU A 98 -2.63 17.25 -2.51
C GLU A 98 -2.03 15.88 -2.88
N VAL A 99 -2.46 15.33 -4.02
CA VAL A 99 -1.96 14.06 -4.53
C VAL A 99 -0.72 14.31 -5.39
N PRO A 100 0.44 13.67 -5.09
CA PRO A 100 1.63 13.79 -5.92
C PRO A 100 1.35 13.32 -7.35
N ILE A 101 1.60 14.18 -8.34
CA ILE A 101 1.28 13.92 -9.75
C ILE A 101 2.06 12.73 -10.30
N GLU A 102 3.24 12.42 -9.74
CA GLU A 102 4.08 11.27 -10.11
C GLU A 102 3.43 9.93 -9.80
N LYS A 103 2.44 9.90 -8.89
CA LYS A 103 1.63 8.69 -8.64
C LYS A 103 0.63 8.43 -9.78
N ILE A 104 0.28 9.46 -10.54
CA ILE A 104 -0.67 9.36 -11.64
C ILE A 104 0.05 9.31 -12.98
N PHE A 105 0.96 10.25 -13.26
CA PHE A 105 1.73 10.31 -14.49
C PHE A 105 3.17 9.88 -14.26
N ASN A 106 3.64 8.90 -15.03
CA ASN A 106 5.05 8.54 -15.05
C ASN A 106 5.89 9.64 -15.74
N LYS A 107 7.22 9.53 -15.69
CA LYS A 107 8.15 10.53 -16.26
C LYS A 107 7.83 10.89 -17.72
N SER A 108 7.50 9.90 -18.55
CA SER A 108 7.18 10.13 -19.96
C SER A 108 5.88 10.91 -20.14
N LEU A 109 4.85 10.63 -19.35
CA LEU A 109 3.58 11.37 -19.39
C LEU A 109 3.71 12.78 -18.81
N LEU A 110 4.53 12.97 -17.79
CA LEU A 110 4.83 14.31 -17.26
C LEU A 110 5.49 15.18 -18.33
N ALA A 111 6.45 14.64 -19.09
CA ALA A 111 7.07 15.35 -20.20
C ALA A 111 6.06 15.65 -21.33
N LYS A 112 5.21 14.68 -21.70
CA LYS A 112 4.17 14.88 -22.73
C LYS A 112 3.15 15.96 -22.34
N PHE A 113 2.76 16.00 -21.07
CA PHE A 113 1.71 16.89 -20.55
C PHE A 113 2.26 18.09 -19.79
N ALA A 114 3.52 18.47 -20.01
CA ALA A 114 4.14 19.61 -19.32
C ALA A 114 3.32 20.90 -19.45
N TRP A 115 2.70 21.12 -20.61
CA TRP A 115 1.82 22.27 -20.88
C TRP A 115 0.56 22.33 -19.99
N ALA A 116 0.14 21.20 -19.39
CA ALA A 116 -1.03 21.11 -18.53
C ALA A 116 -0.70 21.30 -17.04
N MET A 117 0.57 21.38 -16.66
CA MET A 117 1.00 21.35 -15.25
C MET A 117 0.68 22.65 -14.50
N ASP A 118 0.60 23.77 -15.21
CA ASP A 118 0.34 25.09 -14.61
C ASP A 118 -1.16 25.39 -14.40
N VAL A 119 -2.03 24.43 -14.71
CA VAL A 119 -3.48 24.66 -14.62
C VAL A 119 -3.95 24.93 -13.18
N ASP A 120 -4.90 25.86 -13.03
CA ASP A 120 -5.52 26.19 -11.74
C ASP A 120 -6.25 24.97 -11.13
N PRO A 121 -6.20 24.76 -9.80
CA PRO A 121 -6.94 23.69 -9.13
C PRO A 121 -8.47 23.70 -9.37
N SER A 122 -9.06 24.86 -9.66
CA SER A 122 -10.50 25.02 -9.95
C SER A 122 -10.86 24.77 -11.42
N PHE A 123 -9.92 24.30 -12.24
CA PHE A 123 -10.17 24.05 -13.66
C PHE A 123 -11.35 23.08 -13.89
N ARG A 124 -12.19 23.46 -14.86
CA ARG A 124 -13.33 22.68 -15.32
C ARG A 124 -13.29 22.65 -16.85
N PHE A 125 -13.35 21.44 -17.40
CA PHE A 125 -13.42 21.19 -18.85
C PHE A 125 -14.82 21.52 -19.39
#